data_AF-A0A950RP82-F1
#
_entry.id   AF-A0A950RP82-F1
#
_cell.length_a   1.000
_cell.length_b   1.000
_cell.length_c   1.000
_cell.angle_alpha   90.00
_cell.angle_beta   90.00
_cell.angle_gamma   90.00
#
_symmetry.space_group_name_H-M   'P 1'
#
loop_
_entity.id
_entity.type
_entity.pdbx_description
1 polymer ?
#
loop_
_entity_poly.entity_id
_entity_poly.type
_entity_poly.pdbx_seq_one_letter_code
_entity_poly.pdbx_strand_id
1 'polypeptide(L)'
;MKILNRLTYAAEQTPPVTVRGQAVMVKPHQVVLWVSVSVRGLVKWDSRTPVFPAILDTGNTFTFSIFQSQLIQWAGIRPELLRVLGQIRLAGRYYPRREADVWLHPNLPGKRDVQPSGQPVRLNLEKGIAVYPGTATPAPHLPLLGLQALTENDLYLTVDGQRRQVSLRSLDWQTRILRWLS
;
A
#
# COMPACT_ATOMS: atom_id res chain seq x y z
N MET A 1 6.89 -15.29 -6.08
CA MET A 1 7.44 -15.10 -4.70
C MET A 1 6.31 -14.67 -3.75
N LYS A 2 6.22 -15.19 -2.52
CA LYS A 2 5.21 -14.72 -1.55
C LYS A 2 5.67 -13.41 -0.92
N ILE A 3 4.81 -12.39 -0.98
CA ILE A 3 5.03 -11.08 -0.36
C ILE A 3 4.27 -11.05 0.95
N LEU A 4 2.95 -11.30 0.90
CA LEU A 4 2.13 -11.49 2.09
C LEU A 4 1.86 -12.98 2.28
N ASN A 5 2.18 -13.52 3.46
CA ASN A 5 2.05 -14.93 3.78
C ASN A 5 1.06 -15.10 4.93
N ARG A 6 -0.20 -15.43 4.61
CA ARG A 6 -1.27 -15.63 5.60
C ARG A 6 -1.43 -14.43 6.55
N LEU A 7 -1.35 -13.22 6.02
CA LEU A 7 -1.58 -11.98 6.75
C LEU A 7 -2.99 -12.01 7.38
N THR A 8 -3.10 -11.80 8.69
CA THR A 8 -4.38 -11.89 9.40
C THR A 8 -5.11 -10.56 9.42
N TYR A 9 -6.43 -10.61 9.20
CA TYR A 9 -7.35 -9.48 9.40
C TYR A 9 -8.40 -9.82 10.46
N ALA A 10 -8.97 -8.78 11.07
CA ALA A 10 -9.93 -8.96 12.17
C ALA A 10 -11.37 -8.90 11.66
N ALA A 11 -12.23 -9.77 12.20
CA ALA A 11 -13.68 -9.72 11.96
C ALA A 11 -14.40 -8.76 12.92
N GLU A 12 -13.71 -8.34 13.98
CA GLU A 12 -14.22 -7.46 15.04
C GLU A 12 -13.37 -6.20 15.11
N GLN A 13 -13.84 -5.22 15.88
CA GLN A 13 -13.12 -3.98 16.11
C GLN A 13 -11.80 -4.26 16.83
N THR A 14 -10.67 -3.90 16.21
CA THR A 14 -9.37 -3.98 16.86
C THR A 14 -9.02 -2.67 17.56
N PRO A 15 -8.05 -2.70 18.49
CA PRO A 15 -7.39 -1.48 18.94
C PRO A 15 -6.89 -0.63 17.77
N PRO A 16 -6.81 0.70 17.93
CA PRO A 16 -6.24 1.57 16.91
C PRO A 16 -4.81 1.15 16.56
N VAL A 17 -4.43 1.35 15.29
CA VAL A 17 -3.03 1.22 14.89
C VAL A 17 -2.33 2.55 15.17
N THR A 18 -1.24 2.52 15.93
CA THR A 18 -0.45 3.72 16.24
C THR A 18 0.63 3.95 15.18
N VAL A 19 0.61 5.11 14.53
CA VAL A 19 1.61 5.54 13.55
C VAL A 19 2.18 6.87 13.99
N ARG A 20 3.46 6.93 14.34
CA ARG A 20 4.13 8.17 14.81
C ARG A 20 3.34 8.90 15.92
N GLY A 21 2.78 8.14 16.86
CA GLY A 21 1.97 8.68 17.98
C GLY A 21 0.51 8.99 17.64
N GLN A 22 0.08 8.84 16.38
CA GLN A 22 -1.32 9.01 15.98
C GLN A 22 -2.04 7.66 16.01
N ALA A 23 -3.16 7.60 16.75
CA ALA A 23 -4.04 6.44 16.75
C ALA A 23 -4.99 6.49 15.55
N VAL A 24 -4.94 5.44 14.72
CA VAL A 24 -5.80 5.31 13.53
C VAL A 24 -6.74 4.12 13.71
N MET A 25 -8.04 4.40 13.66
CA MET A 25 -9.06 3.35 13.74
C MET A 25 -9.06 2.51 12.46
N VAL A 26 -8.98 1.20 12.64
CA VAL A 26 -9.14 0.22 11.57
C VAL A 26 -10.48 -0.46 11.76
N LYS A 27 -11.30 -0.49 10.70
CA LYS A 27 -12.62 -1.12 10.73
C LYS A 27 -12.48 -2.64 10.62
N PRO A 28 -13.46 -3.40 11.11
CA PRO A 28 -13.56 -4.83 10.81
C PRO A 28 -13.39 -5.12 9.32
N HIS A 29 -12.78 -6.26 9.01
CA HIS A 29 -12.53 -6.77 7.66
C HIS A 29 -11.56 -5.94 6.80
N GLN A 30 -10.97 -4.86 7.33
CA GLN A 30 -9.89 -4.15 6.64
C GLN A 30 -8.58 -4.92 6.75
N VAL A 31 -7.96 -5.15 5.60
CA VAL A 31 -6.68 -5.84 5.49
C VAL A 31 -5.56 -4.81 5.60
N VAL A 32 -4.89 -4.80 6.75
CA VAL A 32 -3.77 -3.87 7.01
C VAL A 32 -2.45 -4.52 6.64
N LEU A 33 -1.75 -3.91 5.70
CA LEU A 33 -0.40 -4.29 5.26
C LEU A 33 0.58 -3.15 5.54
N TRP A 34 1.87 -3.39 5.34
CA TRP A 34 2.93 -2.43 5.62
C TRP A 34 3.59 -1.94 4.34
N VAL A 35 3.74 -0.62 4.23
CA VAL A 35 4.35 0.02 3.06
C VAL A 35 5.41 1.02 3.47
N SER A 36 6.28 1.35 2.52
CA SER A 36 7.08 2.57 2.53
C SER A 36 6.83 3.35 1.26
N VAL A 37 6.96 4.68 1.34
CA VAL A 37 6.92 5.57 0.18
C VAL A 37 8.25 6.31 0.09
N SER A 38 8.82 6.40 -1.11
CA SER A 38 10.03 7.17 -1.38
C SER A 38 9.88 8.02 -2.64
N VAL A 39 10.76 9.01 -2.80
CA VAL A 39 10.94 9.69 -4.10
C VAL A 39 11.28 8.65 -5.18
N ARG A 40 10.81 8.87 -6.41
CA ARG A 40 11.07 7.97 -7.54
C ARG A 40 12.56 7.95 -7.88
N GLY A 41 13.05 6.76 -8.24
CA GLY A 41 14.40 6.57 -8.79
C GLY A 41 15.33 5.82 -7.85
N LEU A 42 14.84 5.43 -6.68
CA LEU A 42 15.59 4.53 -5.81
C LEU A 42 15.57 3.12 -6.41
N VAL A 43 16.75 2.70 -6.91
CA VAL A 43 16.95 1.35 -7.45
C VAL A 43 16.87 0.30 -6.34
N LYS A 44 17.29 0.66 -5.12
CA LYS A 44 17.25 -0.19 -3.92
C LYS A 44 16.52 0.53 -2.80
N TRP A 45 15.81 -0.24 -1.99
CA TRP A 45 15.19 0.26 -0.77
C TRP A 45 16.27 0.73 0.23
N ASP A 46 16.06 1.91 0.83
CA ASP A 46 16.84 2.41 1.96
C ASP A 46 16.15 2.00 3.27
N SER A 47 16.87 1.29 4.13
CA SER A 47 16.38 0.84 5.46
C SER A 47 15.91 1.96 6.38
N ARG A 48 16.31 3.21 6.11
CA ARG A 48 15.85 4.41 6.84
C ARG A 48 14.50 4.93 6.35
N THR A 49 14.00 4.43 5.23
CA THR A 49 12.69 4.83 4.69
C THR A 49 11.60 4.40 5.69
N PRO A 50 10.77 5.33 6.18
CA PRO A 50 9.75 4.98 7.14
C PRO A 50 8.79 3.89 6.64
N VAL A 51 8.47 2.95 7.52
CA VAL A 51 7.45 1.91 7.29
C VAL A 51 6.19 2.31 8.04
N PHE A 52 5.04 2.24 7.37
CA PHE A 52 3.75 2.58 7.96
C PHE A 52 2.63 1.71 7.38
N PRO A 53 1.51 1.55 8.12
CA PRO A 53 0.41 0.72 7.68
C PRO A 53 -0.41 1.38 6.57
N ALA A 54 -0.93 0.56 5.68
CA ALA A 54 -1.91 0.93 4.65
C ALA A 54 -3.00 -0.16 4.57
N ILE A 55 -4.18 0.20 4.07
CA ILE A 55 -5.27 -0.75 3.80
C ILE A 55 -5.14 -1.26 2.37
N LEU A 56 -5.20 -2.58 2.21
CA LEU A 56 -5.48 -3.18 0.91
C LEU A 56 -6.98 -3.05 0.62
N ASP A 57 -7.32 -2.26 -0.38
CA ASP A 57 -8.71 -1.96 -0.74
C ASP A 57 -8.96 -2.29 -2.21
N THR A 58 -9.54 -3.46 -2.48
CA THR A 58 -9.89 -3.89 -3.84
C THR A 58 -11.04 -3.08 -4.44
N GLY A 59 -11.75 -2.28 -3.65
CA GLY A 59 -12.76 -1.32 -4.13
C GLY A 59 -12.16 0.01 -4.57
N ASN A 60 -10.93 0.35 -4.13
CA ASN A 60 -10.19 1.50 -4.64
C ASN A 60 -9.62 1.18 -6.02
N THR A 61 -10.11 1.85 -7.05
CA THR A 61 -9.71 1.61 -8.45
C THR A 61 -8.41 2.28 -8.86
N PHE A 62 -7.79 3.08 -7.97
CA PHE A 62 -6.50 3.71 -8.23
C PHE A 62 -5.33 2.89 -7.64
N THR A 63 -4.09 3.25 -7.94
CA THR A 63 -2.88 2.53 -7.50
C THR A 63 -2.65 2.65 -6.00
N PHE A 64 -2.36 3.85 -5.51
CA PHE A 64 -2.13 4.14 -4.10
C PHE A 64 -2.61 5.55 -3.78
N SER A 65 -3.28 5.73 -2.65
CA SER A 65 -3.76 7.04 -2.19
C SER A 65 -3.37 7.34 -0.75
N ILE A 66 -2.97 8.59 -0.51
CA ILE A 66 -2.47 9.06 0.78
C ILE A 66 -2.83 10.54 0.96
N PHE A 67 -3.10 10.96 2.19
CA PHE A 67 -3.25 12.39 2.48
C PHE A 67 -1.89 13.08 2.57
N GLN A 68 -1.85 14.37 2.22
CA GLN A 68 -0.64 15.19 2.28
C GLN A 68 0.00 15.19 3.67
N SER A 69 -0.81 15.34 4.72
CA SER A 69 -0.31 15.27 6.10
C SER A 69 0.37 13.94 6.42
N GLN A 70 -0.14 12.82 5.92
CA GLN A 70 0.44 11.49 6.12
C GLN A 70 1.71 11.31 5.29
N LEU A 71 1.74 11.80 4.05
CA LEU A 71 2.96 11.76 3.24
C LEU A 71 4.11 12.52 3.96
N ILE A 72 3.81 13.67 4.54
CA ILE A 72 4.78 14.46 5.31
C ILE A 72 5.15 13.77 6.62
N GLN A 73 4.16 13.40 7.44
CA GLN A 73 4.41 12.93 8.81
C GLN A 73 4.86 11.48 8.87
N TRP A 74 4.36 10.62 7.98
CA TRP A 74 4.60 9.18 8.03
C TRP A 74 5.71 8.77 7.08
N ALA A 75 5.77 9.33 5.87
CA ALA A 75 6.85 9.04 4.91
C ALA A 75 8.02 10.04 4.98
N GLY A 76 7.85 11.20 5.64
CA GLY A 76 8.89 12.23 5.70
C GLY A 76 9.04 13.02 4.38
N ILE A 77 8.04 12.97 3.50
CA ILE A 77 8.13 13.52 2.14
C ILE A 77 7.21 14.74 2.00
N ARG A 78 7.80 15.85 1.57
CA ARG A 78 7.05 17.03 1.12
C ARG A 78 6.48 16.75 -0.27
N PRO A 79 5.17 16.93 -0.53
CA PRO A 79 4.57 16.65 -1.83
C PRO A 79 5.25 17.37 -3.00
N GLU A 80 5.81 18.55 -2.74
CA GLU A 80 6.49 19.40 -3.72
C GLU A 80 7.76 18.75 -4.28
N LEU A 81 8.35 17.80 -3.55
CA LEU A 81 9.51 17.03 -4.00
C LEU A 81 9.14 15.93 -5.00
N LEU A 82 7.84 15.64 -5.16
CA LEU A 82 7.35 14.62 -6.08
C LEU A 82 6.85 15.26 -7.37
N ARG A 83 7.36 14.78 -8.51
CA ARG A 83 6.93 15.22 -9.84
C ARG A 83 5.42 15.04 -10.00
N VAL A 84 4.73 16.06 -10.49
CA VAL A 84 3.31 15.99 -10.82
C VAL A 84 3.13 15.25 -12.15
N LEU A 85 2.29 14.21 -12.15
CA LEU A 85 1.98 13.38 -13.32
C LEU A 85 0.60 13.67 -13.91
N GLY A 86 -0.13 14.63 -13.35
CA GLY A 86 -1.48 15.00 -13.76
C GLY A 86 -2.47 14.95 -12.59
N GLN A 87 -3.73 14.61 -12.89
CA GLN A 87 -4.81 14.57 -11.91
C GLN A 87 -5.64 13.29 -12.04
N ILE A 88 -6.29 12.89 -10.95
CA ILE A 88 -7.33 11.86 -10.94
C ILE A 88 -8.67 12.47 -10.56
N ARG A 89 -9.77 11.90 -11.07
CA ARG A 89 -11.13 12.29 -10.67
C ARG A 89 -11.68 11.26 -9.69
N LEU A 90 -12.04 11.70 -8.48
CA LEU A 90 -12.66 10.86 -7.46
C LEU A 90 -13.84 11.62 -6.83
N ALA A 91 -15.02 11.01 -6.85
CA ALA A 91 -16.27 11.62 -6.35
C ALA A 91 -16.50 13.04 -6.91
N GLY A 92 -16.25 13.24 -8.20
CA GLY A 92 -16.41 14.54 -8.87
C GLY A 92 -15.31 15.58 -8.62
N ARG A 93 -14.34 15.30 -7.74
CA ARG A 93 -13.21 16.19 -7.43
C ARG A 93 -11.93 15.73 -8.11
N TYR A 94 -11.06 16.69 -8.41
CA TYR A 94 -9.74 16.42 -8.99
C TYR A 94 -8.66 16.47 -7.92
N TYR A 95 -7.79 15.44 -7.91
CA TYR A 95 -6.68 15.35 -6.98
C TYR A 95 -5.35 15.16 -7.72
N PRO A 96 -4.26 15.78 -7.25
CA PRO A 96 -2.97 15.67 -7.91
C PRO A 96 -2.44 14.24 -7.83
N ARG A 97 -1.93 13.79 -8.97
CA ARG A 97 -1.23 12.54 -9.14
C ARG A 97 0.26 12.82 -9.12
N ARG A 98 1.00 12.16 -8.24
CA ARG A 98 2.42 12.42 -8.00
C ARG A 98 3.24 11.17 -8.22
N GLU A 99 4.44 11.37 -8.71
CA GLU A 99 5.39 10.30 -8.95
C GLU A 99 6.10 9.90 -7.66
N ALA A 100 5.96 8.63 -7.26
CA ALA A 100 6.62 8.08 -6.08
C ALA A 100 6.85 6.57 -6.25
N ASP A 101 7.83 6.04 -5.52
CA ASP A 101 8.00 4.60 -5.36
C ASP A 101 7.26 4.14 -4.10
N VAL A 102 6.48 3.07 -4.24
CA VAL A 102 5.80 2.41 -3.11
C VAL A 102 6.40 1.02 -2.95
N TRP A 103 6.79 0.70 -1.72
CA TRP A 103 7.43 -0.56 -1.36
C TRP A 103 6.48 -1.34 -0.45
N LEU A 104 6.16 -2.58 -0.82
CA LEU A 104 5.33 -3.48 -0.03
C LEU A 104 6.21 -4.37 0.83
N HIS A 105 6.04 -4.30 2.15
CA HIS A 105 6.83 -5.06 3.10
C HIS A 105 6.21 -6.43 3.39
N PRO A 106 7.03 -7.50 3.45
CA PRO A 106 6.53 -8.81 3.83
C PRO A 106 6.15 -8.86 5.31
N ASN A 107 5.13 -9.66 5.62
CA ASN A 107 4.70 -9.92 7.00
C ASN A 107 5.33 -11.20 7.57
N LEU A 108 5.46 -11.27 8.89
CA LEU A 108 5.69 -12.53 9.58
C LEU A 108 4.54 -13.49 9.26
N PRO A 109 4.80 -14.74 8.81
CA PRO A 109 3.75 -15.64 8.37
C PRO A 109 2.65 -15.86 9.43
N GLY A 110 1.39 -15.64 9.07
CA GLY A 110 0.27 -15.77 10.02
C GLY A 110 0.07 -14.57 10.94
N LYS A 111 0.89 -13.52 10.84
CA LYS A 111 0.85 -12.33 11.69
C LYS A 111 0.72 -11.06 10.87
N ARG A 112 0.30 -9.97 11.52
CA ARG A 112 0.25 -8.63 10.92
C ARG A 112 1.62 -7.95 10.90
N ASP A 113 2.52 -8.31 11.81
CA ASP A 113 3.83 -7.66 11.97
C ASP A 113 4.71 -7.78 10.71
N VAL A 114 5.51 -6.73 10.47
CA VAL A 114 6.54 -6.73 9.42
C VAL A 114 7.59 -7.81 9.73
N GLN A 115 8.05 -8.53 8.71
CA GLN A 115 9.20 -9.41 8.84
C GLN A 115 10.50 -8.57 8.89
N PRO A 116 11.27 -8.56 10.00
CA PRO A 116 12.38 -7.62 10.19
C PRO A 116 13.50 -7.68 9.14
N SER A 117 13.77 -8.86 8.58
CA SER A 117 14.79 -9.08 7.54
C SER A 117 14.20 -9.28 6.14
N GLY A 118 12.89 -9.09 5.99
CA GLY A 118 12.21 -9.31 4.73
C GLY A 118 12.51 -8.19 3.75
N GLN A 119 12.92 -8.56 2.54
CA GLN A 119 13.16 -7.58 1.47
C GLN A 119 11.81 -7.06 0.95
N PRO A 120 11.56 -5.74 1.00
CA PRO A 120 10.32 -5.18 0.46
C PRO A 120 10.31 -5.25 -1.07
N VAL A 121 9.12 -5.37 -1.63
CA VAL A 121 8.91 -5.40 -3.08
C VAL A 121 8.51 -4.02 -3.55
N ARG A 122 9.29 -3.45 -4.48
CA ARG A 122 8.89 -2.22 -5.18
C ARG A 122 7.70 -2.50 -6.08
N LEU A 123 6.66 -1.69 -5.96
CA LEU A 123 5.53 -1.68 -6.88
C LEU A 123 5.84 -0.73 -8.05
N ASN A 124 5.68 -1.22 -9.27
CA ASN A 124 5.61 -0.39 -10.46
C ASN A 124 4.25 0.33 -10.47
N LEU A 125 4.26 1.62 -10.15
CA LEU A 125 3.08 2.49 -10.17
C LEU A 125 3.28 3.54 -11.26
N GLU A 126 3.13 3.16 -12.53
CA GLU A 126 3.36 4.07 -13.66
C GLU A 126 2.44 5.29 -13.61
N LYS A 127 1.21 5.07 -13.10
CA LYS A 127 0.26 6.15 -12.85
C LYS A 127 0.55 6.93 -11.57
N GLY A 128 1.60 6.64 -10.82
CA GLY A 128 1.97 7.34 -9.59
C GLY A 128 1.02 7.06 -8.43
N ILE A 129 0.99 7.99 -7.47
CA ILE A 129 0.14 7.97 -6.27
C ILE A 129 -0.80 9.18 -6.26
N ALA A 130 -1.97 9.05 -5.64
CA ALA A 130 -2.88 10.15 -5.42
C ALA A 130 -2.56 10.79 -4.06
N VAL A 131 -2.29 12.10 -4.07
CA VAL A 131 -2.04 12.85 -2.84
C VAL A 131 -3.21 13.79 -2.58
N TYR A 132 -4.05 13.44 -1.60
CA TYR A 132 -5.17 14.27 -1.21
C TYR A 132 -4.70 15.45 -0.35
N PRO A 133 -5.17 16.68 -0.61
CA PRO A 133 -4.75 17.83 0.18
C PRO A 133 -5.21 17.71 1.64
N GLY A 134 -4.47 18.35 2.54
CA GLY A 134 -4.84 18.45 3.96
C GLY A 134 -4.70 17.15 4.76
N THR A 135 -5.68 16.91 5.62
CA THR A 135 -5.75 15.78 6.55
C THR A 135 -7.09 15.08 6.39
N ALA A 136 -7.13 13.77 6.61
CA ALA A 136 -8.40 13.06 6.59
C ALA A 136 -9.27 13.54 7.77
N THR A 137 -10.45 14.07 7.46
CA THR A 137 -11.46 14.52 8.43
C THR A 137 -12.70 13.63 8.31
N PRO A 138 -13.33 13.19 9.40
CA PRO A 138 -13.12 13.63 10.80
C PRO A 138 -11.95 12.97 11.54
N ALA A 139 -11.34 11.90 11.02
CA ALA A 139 -10.18 11.24 11.62
C ALA A 139 -9.21 10.74 10.53
N PRO A 140 -7.89 10.66 10.81
CA PRO A 140 -6.93 10.06 9.88
C PRO A 140 -7.35 8.63 9.54
N HIS A 141 -7.48 8.34 8.24
CA HIS A 141 -7.66 6.98 7.71
C HIS A 141 -6.36 6.49 7.12
N LEU A 142 -6.04 5.20 7.23
CA LEU A 142 -4.83 4.67 6.60
C LEU A 142 -4.83 4.91 5.08
N PRO A 143 -3.66 5.12 4.46
CA PRO A 143 -3.48 5.11 3.02
C PRO A 143 -4.07 3.85 2.39
N LEU A 144 -4.50 3.94 1.14
CA LEU A 144 -5.13 2.81 0.43
C LEU A 144 -4.20 2.32 -0.68
N LEU A 145 -3.95 1.02 -0.71
CA LEU A 145 -3.39 0.30 -1.85
C LEU A 145 -4.55 -0.30 -2.64
N GLY A 146 -4.81 0.21 -3.83
CA GLY A 146 -5.98 -0.17 -4.61
C GLY A 146 -5.73 -1.32 -5.60
N LEU A 147 -6.81 -1.76 -6.22
CA LEU A 147 -6.81 -2.89 -7.16
C LEU A 147 -5.87 -2.67 -8.33
N GLN A 148 -5.77 -1.43 -8.84
CA GLN A 148 -4.91 -1.11 -9.97
C GLN A 148 -3.43 -1.40 -9.66
N ALA A 149 -2.97 -1.18 -8.43
CA ALA A 149 -1.60 -1.52 -8.04
C ALA A 149 -1.34 -3.03 -8.08
N LEU A 150 -2.35 -3.86 -7.76
CA LEU A 150 -2.23 -5.31 -7.87
C LEU A 150 -2.10 -5.75 -9.33
N THR A 151 -2.96 -5.19 -10.20
CA THR A 151 -3.00 -5.52 -11.62
C THR A 151 -1.72 -5.09 -12.34
N GLU A 152 -1.23 -3.86 -12.14
CA GLU A 152 -0.01 -3.35 -12.78
C GLU A 152 1.27 -4.09 -12.35
N ASN A 153 1.20 -4.85 -11.25
CA ASN A 153 2.33 -5.58 -10.68
C ASN A 153 2.20 -7.10 -10.78
N ASP A 154 1.24 -7.62 -11.55
CA ASP A 154 0.96 -9.06 -11.70
C ASP A 154 0.84 -9.78 -10.34
N LEU A 155 0.21 -9.12 -9.36
CA LEU A 155 0.09 -9.66 -8.02
C LEU A 155 -1.16 -10.53 -7.92
N TYR A 156 -0.97 -11.74 -7.39
CA TYR A 156 -2.04 -12.68 -7.13
C TYR A 156 -2.47 -12.59 -5.66
N LEU A 157 -3.70 -12.13 -5.45
CA LEU A 157 -4.34 -12.02 -4.14
C LEU A 157 -5.19 -13.25 -3.86
N THR A 158 -5.05 -13.83 -2.68
CA THR A 158 -5.94 -14.88 -2.15
C THR A 158 -6.51 -14.40 -0.83
N VAL A 159 -7.84 -14.45 -0.70
CA VAL A 159 -8.57 -14.14 0.52
C VAL A 159 -9.24 -15.42 1.02
N ASP A 160 -8.84 -15.87 2.20
CA ASP A 160 -9.44 -17.00 2.91
C ASP A 160 -10.36 -16.44 4.00
N GLY A 161 -11.66 -16.38 3.71
CA GLY A 161 -12.68 -15.86 4.63
C GLY A 161 -12.85 -16.71 5.88
N GLN A 162 -12.66 -18.03 5.78
CA GLN A 162 -12.82 -18.96 6.90
C GLN A 162 -11.68 -18.80 7.90
N ARG A 163 -10.44 -18.67 7.41
CA ARG A 163 -9.25 -18.47 8.26
C ARG A 163 -8.96 -17.01 8.55
N ARG A 164 -9.70 -16.07 7.93
CA ARG A 164 -9.50 -14.62 8.01
C ARG A 164 -8.06 -14.21 7.66
N GLN A 165 -7.59 -14.77 6.54
CA GLN A 165 -6.22 -14.63 6.08
C GLN A 165 -6.16 -14.11 4.65
N VAL A 166 -5.13 -13.32 4.38
CA VAL A 166 -4.80 -12.83 3.05
C VAL A 166 -3.40 -13.27 2.67
N SER A 167 -3.21 -13.74 1.45
CA SER A 167 -1.89 -13.97 0.87
C SER A 167 -1.75 -13.21 -0.44
N LEU A 168 -0.55 -12.68 -0.67
CA LEU A 168 -0.21 -11.94 -1.88
C LEU A 168 1.12 -12.47 -2.39
N ARG A 169 1.18 -12.78 -3.68
CA ARG A 169 2.40 -13.27 -4.33
C ARG A 169 2.59 -12.62 -5.69
N SER A 170 3.84 -12.41 -6.09
CA SER A 170 4.17 -12.16 -7.49
C SER A 170 4.17 -13.47 -8.27
N LEU A 171 3.73 -13.41 -9.53
CA LEU A 171 4.00 -14.46 -10.49
C LEU A 171 5.51 -14.64 -10.66
N ASP A 172 5.97 -15.89 -10.75
CA ASP A 172 7.31 -16.15 -11.21
C ASP A 172 7.43 -15.88 -12.72
N TRP A 173 8.65 -15.73 -13.19
CA TRP A 173 8.95 -15.41 -14.58
C TRP A 173 8.47 -16.50 -15.55
N GLN A 174 8.44 -17.76 -15.11
CA GLN A 174 7.95 -18.89 -15.91
C GLN A 174 6.45 -18.77 -16.19
N THR A 175 5.66 -18.42 -15.16
CA THR A 175 4.22 -18.20 -15.31
C THR A 175 3.91 -16.97 -16.18
N ARG A 176 4.78 -15.96 -16.18
CA ARG A 176 4.64 -14.77 -17.06
C ARG A 176 4.84 -15.12 -18.53
N ILE A 177 5.81 -15.99 -18.86
CA ILE A 177 6.04 -16.44 -20.24
C ILE A 177 4.87 -17.27 -20.76
N LEU A 178 4.36 -18.20 -19.95
CA LEU A 178 3.25 -19.07 -20.36
C LEU A 178 1.97 -18.28 -20.67
N ARG A 179 1.67 -17.21 -19.92
CA ARG A 179 0.54 -16.31 -20.23
C ARG A 179 0.71 -15.49 -21.50
N TRP A 180 1.95 -15.24 -21.93
CA TRP A 180 2.23 -14.52 -23.18
C TRP A 180 2.03 -15.40 -24.42
N LEU A 181 2.06 -16.72 -24.25
CA LEU A 181 1.94 -17.71 -25.33
C LEU A 181 0.52 -18.29 -25.46
N SER A 182 -0.40 -17.95 -24.56
CA SER A 182 -1.81 -18.37 -24.54
C SER A 182 -2.73 -17.25 -24.97
#